data_AF-A0A533T352-F1
#
_entry.id   AF-A0A533T352-F1
#
_cell.length_a   1.000
_cell.length_b   1.000
_cell.length_c   1.000
_cell.angle_alpha   90.00
_cell.angle_beta   90.00
_cell.angle_gamma   90.00
#
_symmetry.space_group_name_H-M   'P 1'
#
loop_
_entity.id
_entity.type
_entity.pdbx_description
1 polymer ?
#
loop_
_entity_poly.entity_id
_entity_poly.type
_entity_poly.pdbx_seq_one_letter_code
_entity_poly.pdbx_strand_id
1 'polypeptide(L)' 'MTNEKIGQRIKQIRCAKGLSQEELARRVDLSRTAITKIESGSQDVRFLELEK' A
#
# COMPACT_ATOMS: atom_id res chain seq x y z
N MET A 1 10.86 0.94 -12.57
CA MET A 1 10.16 0.00 -11.68
C MET A 1 8.67 0.25 -11.83
N THR A 2 7.86 -0.75 -12.16
CA THR A 2 6.40 -0.61 -12.34
C THR A 2 5.69 -0.57 -10.98
N ASN A 3 4.52 0.09 -10.89
CA ASN A 3 3.72 0.20 -9.66
C ASN A 3 3.39 -1.18 -9.02
N GLU A 4 3.21 -2.21 -9.86
CA GLU A 4 3.06 -3.60 -9.44
C GLU A 4 4.22 -4.10 -8.55
N LYS A 5 5.46 -3.72 -8.87
CA LYS A 5 6.64 -4.15 -8.09
C LYS A 5 6.69 -3.48 -6.71
N ILE A 6 6.15 -2.27 -6.57
CA ILE A 6 6.10 -1.55 -5.30
C ILE A 6 5.00 -2.15 -4.40
N GLY A 7 3.80 -2.37 -4.94
CA GLY A 7 2.70 -2.99 -4.22
C GLY A 7 3.05 -4.37 -3.65
N GLN A 8 3.71 -5.20 -4.46
CA GLN A 8 4.19 -6.50 -4.01
C GLN A 8 5.24 -6.40 -2.89
N ARG A 9 6.16 -5.42 -2.97
CA ARG A 9 7.18 -5.22 -1.93
C ARG A 9 6.58 -4.74 -0.62
N ILE A 10 5.58 -3.86 -0.67
CA ILE A 10 4.81 -3.43 0.52
C ILE A 10 4.13 -4.64 1.16
N LYS A 11 3.47 -5.48 0.36
CA LYS A 11 2.83 -6.72 0.82
C LYS A 11 3.83 -7.65 1.51
N GLN A 12 5.01 -7.86 0.92
CA GLN A 12 6.07 -8.70 1.49
C GLN A 12 6.53 -8.17 2.85
N ILE A 13 6.82 -6.87 2.96
CA ILE A 13 7.26 -6.26 4.22
C ILE A 13 6.15 -6.34 5.28
N ARG A 14 4.90 -6.08 4.90
CA ARG A 14 3.74 -6.18 5.79
C ARG A 14 3.63 -7.60 6.37
N CYS A 15 3.69 -8.62 5.51
CA CYS A 15 3.62 -10.01 5.93
C CYS A 15 4.83 -10.43 6.78
N ALA A 16 6.04 -9.99 6.44
CA ALA A 16 7.25 -10.27 7.22
C ALA A 16 7.18 -9.67 8.63
N LYS A 17 6.44 -8.57 8.81
CA LYS A 17 6.14 -7.96 10.11
C LYS A 17 4.92 -8.56 10.83
N GLY A 18 4.29 -9.60 10.27
CA GLY A 18 3.11 -10.24 10.87
C GLY A 18 1.85 -9.37 10.87
N LEU A 19 1.78 -8.36 10.00
CA LEU A 19 0.71 -7.38 10.01
C LEU A 19 -0.43 -7.76 9.07
N SER A 20 -1.67 -7.56 9.50
CA SER A 20 -2.82 -7.57 8.60
C SER A 20 -2.86 -6.28 7.77
N GLN A 21 -3.63 -6.28 6.67
CA GLN A 21 -3.84 -5.06 5.89
C GLN A 21 -4.53 -3.96 6.71
N GLU A 22 -5.46 -4.34 7.59
CA GLU A 22 -6.15 -3.44 8.52
C GLU A 22 -5.15 -2.77 9.48
N GLU A 23 -4.23 -3.56 10.01
CA GLU A 23 -3.22 -3.12 10.96
C GLU A 23 -2.17 -2.21 10.30
N LEU A 24 -1.79 -2.49 9.05
CA LEU A 24 -0.97 -1.57 8.27
C LEU A 24 -1.73 -0.27 8.00
N ALA A 25 -3.00 -0.35 7.58
CA ALA A 25 -3.84 0.78 7.24
C ALA A 25 -3.95 1.77 8.42
N ARG A 26 -4.22 1.26 9.63
CA ARG A 26 -4.24 2.07 10.85
C ARG A 26 -2.93 2.79 11.15
N ARG A 27 -1.77 2.17 10.88
CA ARG A 27 -0.46 2.77 11.15
C ARG A 27 -0.07 3.87 10.17
N VAL A 28 -0.63 3.86 8.97
CA VAL A 28 -0.33 4.86 7.92
C VAL A 28 -1.51 5.78 7.64
N ASP A 29 -2.53 5.76 8.50
CA ASP A 29 -3.77 6.54 8.38
C ASP A 29 -4.45 6.40 7.00
N LEU A 30 -4.51 5.16 6.53
CA LEU A 30 -5.22 4.79 5.30
C LEU A 30 -6.37 3.85 5.61
N SER A 31 -7.29 3.71 4.65
CA SER A 31 -8.29 2.65 4.70
C SER A 31 -7.68 1.31 4.29
N ARG A 32 -8.22 0.20 4.82
CA ARG A 32 -7.85 -1.17 4.39
C ARG A 32 -7.96 -1.33 2.88
N THR A 33 -9.01 -0.76 2.29
CA THR A 33 -9.23 -0.78 0.84
C THR A 33 -8.13 -0.06 0.06
N ALA A 34 -7.61 1.06 0.57
CA ALA A 34 -6.46 1.74 -0.01
C ALA A 34 -5.21 0.84 0.03
N ILE A 35 -4.94 0.17 1.16
CA ILE A 35 -3.85 -0.82 1.25
C ILE A 35 -4.02 -1.95 0.25
N THR A 36 -5.23 -2.50 0.09
CA THR A 36 -5.49 -3.55 -0.92
C THR A 36 -5.18 -3.07 -2.34
N LYS A 37 -5.62 -1.87 -2.71
CA LYS A 37 -5.36 -1.28 -4.04
C LYS A 37 -3.87 -1.03 -4.29
N ILE A 38 -3.16 -0.58 -3.26
CA ILE A 38 -1.70 -0.39 -3.30
C ILE A 38 -1.01 -1.74 -3.52
N GLU A 39 -1.36 -2.77 -2.73
CA GLU A 39 -0.74 -4.09 -2.81
C GLU A 39 -1.10 -4.88 -4.08
N SER A 40 -2.26 -4.61 -4.68
CA SER A 40 -2.69 -5.24 -5.94
C SER A 40 -2.13 -4.56 -7.19
N GLY A 41 -1.44 -3.42 -7.04
CA GLY A 41 -0.94 -2.63 -8.18
C GLY A 41 -2.06 -2.01 -9.04
N SER A 42 -3.31 -2.01 -8.55
CA SER A 42 -4.50 -1.59 -9.32
C SER A 42 -4.77 -0.08 -9.27
N GLN A 43 -3.94 0.69 -8.58
CA GLN A 43 -3.90 2.13 -8.79
C GLN A 43 -2.52 2.50 -9.30
N ASP A 44 -2.51 3.15 -10.47
CA ASP A 44 -1.82 4.42 -10.63
C ASP A 44 -2.10 5.30 -9.42
N VAL A 45 -1.36 5.05 -8.34
CA VAL A 45 -1.18 6.01 -7.28
C VAL A 45 -0.33 7.08 -7.95
N ARG A 46 -0.99 8.07 -8.55
CA ARG A 46 -0.41 9.40 -8.73
C ARG A 46 0.10 9.79 -7.35
N PHE A 47 1.36 9.48 -7.10
CA PHE A 47 2.03 9.56 -5.81
C PHE A 47 2.28 11.03 -5.39
N LEU A 48 1.59 12.00 -6.01
CA LEU A 48 1.96 13.41 -5.98
C LEU A 48 0.78 14.39 -6.11
N GLU A 49 -0.42 14.05 -5.64
CA GLU A 49 -1.41 15.10 -5.29
C GLU A 49 -1.33 15.47 -3.79
N LEU A 50 -0.11 15.41 -3.24
CA LEU A 50 0.28 16.09 -2.00
C LEU A 50 1.21 17.29 -2.32
N GLU A 51 0.95 18.01 -3.40
CA GLU A 51 1.37 19.41 -3.54
C GLU A 51 0.12 20.29 -3.40
N LYS A 52 -0.09 20.79 -2.18
CA LYS A 52 -0.65 22.13 -1.99
C LYS A 52 0.52 23.08 -1.76
#